data_AF-H3GWD3-F1
#
_entry.id   AF-H3GWD3-F1
#
_cell.length_a   1.000
_cell.length_b   1.000
_cell.length_c   1.000
_cell.angle_alpha   90.00
_cell.angle_beta   90.00
_cell.angle_gamma   90.00
#
_symmetry.space_group_name_H-M   'P 1'
#
loop_
_entity.id
_entity.type
_entity.pdbx_description
1 polymer ?
#
loop_
_entity_poly.entity_id
_entity_poly.type
_entity_poly.pdbx_seq_one_letter_code
_entity_poly.pdbx_strand_id
1 'polypeptide(L)'
;MTPPPTSVTPQTPPLVSREAKQFERNSAQKRGIDAFLAGQDWLGVATSNAVSVTTARRIAAKCSIEQQPRGGVRTACIKMTVEVMSKLEKYIDEQADMTMAVMKDRLLSDLSVDVSITSIHRALHGMLYTAKGLRIEKAP
;
A
#
# COMPACT_ATOMS: atom_id res chain seq x y z
N MET A 1 30.46 59.75 4.58
CA MET A 1 30.06 58.81 3.51
C MET A 1 29.89 57.45 4.13
N THR A 2 28.66 57.04 4.42
CA THR A 2 28.33 55.71 4.96
C THR A 2 28.17 54.72 3.80
N PRO A 3 28.73 53.50 3.85
CA PRO A 3 28.55 52.51 2.80
C PRO A 3 27.11 51.99 2.79
N PRO A 4 26.58 51.56 1.62
CA PRO A 4 25.22 51.04 1.52
C PRO A 4 25.13 49.64 2.14
N PRO A 5 23.97 49.26 2.70
CA PRO A 5 23.77 47.92 3.25
C PRO A 5 23.73 46.87 2.13
N THR A 6 24.58 45.86 2.24
CA THR A 6 24.60 44.68 1.38
C THR A 6 23.27 43.94 1.50
N SER A 7 22.47 43.95 0.45
CA SER A 7 21.25 43.15 0.35
C SER A 7 21.61 41.67 0.31
N VAL A 8 21.44 40.97 1.43
CA VAL A 8 21.51 39.51 1.47
C VAL A 8 20.18 38.97 0.94
N THR A 9 20.16 38.58 -0.33
CA THR A 9 19.02 37.89 -0.92
C THR A 9 18.79 36.58 -0.15
N PRO A 10 17.58 36.31 0.38
CA PRO A 10 17.28 35.03 1.01
C PRO A 10 17.38 33.94 -0.06
N GLN A 11 18.42 33.11 0.02
CA GLN A 11 18.52 31.89 -0.79
C GLN A 11 17.40 30.95 -0.33
N THR A 12 16.36 30.78 -1.15
CA THR A 12 15.34 29.75 -0.94
C THR A 12 16.04 28.38 -0.95
N PRO A 13 15.95 27.58 0.12
CA PRO A 13 16.57 26.28 0.15
C PRO A 13 16.05 25.42 -1.01
N PRO A 14 16.91 24.61 -1.66
CA PRO A 14 16.46 23.74 -2.74
C PRO A 14 15.35 22.82 -2.23
N LEU A 15 14.30 22.65 -3.04
CA LEU A 15 13.17 21.81 -2.72
C LEU A 15 13.61 20.34 -2.75
N VAL A 16 14.10 19.81 -1.62
CA VAL A 16 14.53 18.42 -1.51
C VAL A 16 13.31 17.50 -1.70
N SER A 17 13.41 16.56 -2.65
CA SER A 17 12.33 15.62 -2.95
C SER A 17 11.97 14.75 -1.75
N ARG A 18 10.75 14.21 -1.73
CA ARG A 18 10.27 13.34 -0.66
C ARG A 18 11.13 12.09 -0.52
N GLU A 19 11.56 11.53 -1.65
CA GLU A 19 12.41 10.34 -1.73
C GLU A 19 13.79 10.61 -1.12
N ALA A 20 14.38 11.76 -1.41
CA ALA A 20 15.67 12.17 -0.84
C ALA A 20 15.58 12.34 0.69
N LYS A 21 14.53 13.00 1.19
CA LYS A 21 14.28 13.11 2.64
C LYS A 21 14.07 11.74 3.30
N GLN A 22 13.40 10.82 2.61
CA GLN A 22 13.16 9.47 3.12
C GLN A 22 14.46 8.64 3.13
N PHE A 23 15.29 8.78 2.11
CA PHE A 23 16.60 8.14 2.02
C PHE A 23 17.53 8.60 3.14
N GLU A 24 17.65 9.91 3.36
CA GLU A 24 18.45 10.50 4.44
C GLU A 24 18.00 9.98 5.81
N ARG A 25 16.68 9.96 6.06
CA ARG A 25 16.10 9.42 7.29
C ARG A 25 16.43 7.94 7.49
N ASN A 26 16.29 7.11 6.45
CA ASN A 26 16.60 5.69 6.53
C ASN A 26 18.10 5.47 6.79
N SER A 27 18.95 6.25 6.14
CA SER A 27 20.41 6.24 6.33
C SER A 27 20.80 6.62 7.77
N ALA A 28 20.18 7.66 8.32
CA ALA A 28 20.36 8.08 9.72
C ALA A 28 19.95 6.98 10.72
N GLN A 29 18.79 6.34 10.49
CA GLN A 29 18.33 5.24 11.33
C GLN A 29 19.25 4.02 11.23
N LYS A 30 19.74 3.69 10.03
CA LYS A 30 20.67 2.58 9.81
C LYS A 30 21.97 2.77 10.61
N ARG A 31 22.56 3.97 10.58
CA ARG A 31 23.74 4.30 11.40
C ARG A 31 23.51 4.06 12.89
N GLY A 32 22.31 4.38 13.38
CA GLY A 32 21.93 4.11 14.77
C GLY A 32 21.87 2.61 15.09
N ILE A 33 21.35 1.78 14.18
CA ILE A 33 21.34 0.32 14.34
C ILE A 33 22.77 -0.24 14.26
N ASP A 34 23.58 0.21 13.30
CA ASP A 34 24.95 -0.27 13.14
C ASP A 34 25.78 0.02 14.41
N ALA A 35 25.62 1.21 15.00
CA ALA A 35 26.24 1.56 16.27
C ALA A 35 25.74 0.70 17.44
N PHE A 36 24.45 0.38 17.47
CA PHE A 36 23.86 -0.50 18.48
C PHE A 36 24.43 -1.92 18.39
N LEU A 37 24.53 -2.48 17.18
CA LEU A 37 25.12 -3.79 16.92
C LEU A 37 26.62 -3.83 17.25
N ALA A 38 27.33 -2.72 17.05
CA ALA A 38 28.74 -2.57 17.41
C ALA A 38 28.97 -2.30 18.92
N GLY A 39 27.91 -2.27 19.74
CA GLY A 39 28.00 -2.00 21.18
C GLY A 39 28.45 -0.58 21.53
N GLN A 40 28.34 0.36 20.59
CA GLN A 40 28.74 1.76 20.74
C GLN A 40 27.60 2.60 21.34
N ASP A 41 27.88 3.88 21.67
CA ASP A 41 26.85 4.84 22.09
C ASP A 41 25.92 5.23 20.91
N TRP A 42 24.95 4.36 20.66
CA TRP A 42 23.95 4.51 19.61
C TRP A 42 22.93 5.63 19.90
N LEU A 43 22.77 6.07 21.14
CA LEU A 43 21.91 7.21 21.50
C LEU A 43 22.57 8.55 21.13
N GLY A 44 23.89 8.65 21.35
CA GLY A 44 24.70 9.76 20.84
C GLY A 44 24.66 9.84 19.31
N VAL A 45 24.80 8.70 18.63
CA VAL A 45 24.68 8.61 17.16
C VAL A 45 23.28 8.99 16.68
N ALA A 46 22.21 8.59 17.38
CA ALA A 46 20.86 9.00 17.01
C ALA A 46 20.66 10.51 17.11
N THR A 47 21.15 11.12 18.20
CA THR A 47 21.04 12.56 18.46
C THR A 47 21.79 13.38 17.41
N SER A 48 23.00 12.98 17.02
CA SER A 48 23.78 13.65 15.98
C SER A 48 23.16 13.55 14.58
N ASN A 49 22.34 12.52 14.35
CA ASN A 49 21.66 12.28 13.08
C ASN A 49 20.19 12.75 13.08
N ALA A 50 19.80 13.58 14.05
CA ALA A 50 18.43 14.08 14.21
C ALA A 50 17.36 12.98 14.27
N VAL A 51 17.71 11.80 14.79
CA VAL A 51 16.77 10.70 15.07
C VAL A 51 16.29 10.83 16.51
N SER A 52 14.98 10.89 16.73
CA SER A 52 14.45 10.98 18.10
C SER A 52 14.84 9.75 18.92
N VAL A 53 15.11 9.94 20.21
CA VAL A 53 15.45 8.86 21.16
C VAL A 53 14.38 7.76 21.17
N THR A 54 13.10 8.12 21.05
CA THR A 54 11.98 7.17 20.96
C THR A 54 12.05 6.33 19.69
N THR A 55 12.38 6.94 18.55
CA THR A 55 12.57 6.23 17.28
C THR A 55 13.79 5.32 17.36
N ALA A 56 14.90 5.82 17.89
CA ALA A 56 16.14 5.08 18.07
C ALA A 56 15.92 3.83 18.93
N ARG A 57 15.25 3.96 20.08
CA ARG A 57 14.89 2.82 20.94
C ARG A 57 14.05 1.79 20.20
N ARG A 58 13.05 2.25 19.44
CA ARG A 58 12.17 1.36 18.68
C ARG A 58 12.93 0.58 17.60
N ILE A 59 13.80 1.24 16.83
CA ILE A 59 14.58 0.58 15.78
C ILE A 59 15.66 -0.34 16.35
N ALA A 60 16.28 0.02 17.49
CA ALA A 60 17.23 -0.85 18.18
C ALA A 60 16.54 -2.09 18.75
N ALA A 61 15.39 -1.93 19.40
CA ALA A 61 14.59 -3.05 19.91
C ALA A 61 14.09 -3.98 18.80
N LYS A 62 13.72 -3.44 17.64
CA LYS A 62 13.31 -4.23 16.46
C LYS A 62 14.50 -4.73 15.64
N CYS A 63 15.70 -4.18 15.87
CA CYS A 63 16.88 -4.32 15.00
C CYS A 63 16.56 -4.11 13.50
N SER A 64 15.63 -3.20 13.19
CA SER A 64 15.19 -2.99 11.81
C SER A 64 14.61 -1.59 11.59
N ILE A 65 14.97 -0.98 10.45
CA ILE A 65 14.39 0.28 9.94
C ILE A 65 13.15 0.04 9.07
N GLU A 66 12.81 -1.23 8.81
CA GLU A 66 11.70 -1.58 7.94
C GLU A 66 10.39 -1.13 8.58
N GLN A 67 9.71 -0.25 7.86
CA GLN A 67 8.37 0.18 8.24
C GLN A 67 7.39 -0.91 7.80
N GLN A 68 6.57 -1.37 8.75
CA GLN A 68 5.46 -2.23 8.40
C GLN A 68 4.51 -1.49 7.45
N PRO A 69 3.91 -2.18 6.47
CA PRO A 69 2.87 -1.60 5.62
C PRO A 69 1.83 -0.92 6.48
N ARG A 70 1.53 0.35 6.20
CA ARG A 70 0.55 1.12 6.95
C ARG A 70 -0.80 1.05 6.26
N GLY A 71 -1.84 0.81 7.04
CA GLY A 71 -3.20 0.67 6.53
C GLY A 71 -3.48 -0.75 6.02
N GLY A 72 -4.58 -0.87 5.28
CA GLY A 72 -5.09 -2.16 4.82
C GLY A 72 -6.50 -2.42 5.34
N VAL A 73 -7.18 -3.36 4.69
CA VAL A 73 -8.51 -3.81 5.10
C VAL A 73 -8.36 -4.89 6.17
N ARG A 74 -9.20 -4.84 7.20
CA ARG A 74 -9.25 -5.92 8.21
C ARG A 74 -9.80 -7.18 7.56
N THR A 75 -9.25 -8.34 7.88
CA THR A 75 -9.70 -9.63 7.33
C THR A 75 -11.20 -9.85 7.51
N ALA A 76 -11.76 -9.50 8.68
CA ALA A 76 -13.18 -9.60 8.96
C ALA A 76 -14.09 -8.68 8.10
N CYS A 77 -13.53 -7.66 7.47
CA CYS A 77 -14.27 -6.75 6.58
C CYS A 77 -14.19 -7.17 5.11
N ILE A 78 -13.46 -8.24 4.77
CA ILE A 78 -13.30 -8.72 3.40
C ILE A 78 -14.51 -9.55 3.04
N LYS A 79 -15.42 -9.00 2.24
CA LYS A 79 -16.55 -9.75 1.65
C LYS A 79 -16.14 -10.52 0.39
N MET A 80 -15.25 -9.96 -0.42
CA MET A 80 -14.76 -10.60 -1.64
C MET A 80 -13.58 -11.52 -1.33
N THR A 81 -13.87 -12.64 -0.66
CA THR A 81 -12.88 -13.67 -0.33
C THR A 81 -12.56 -14.54 -1.55
N VAL A 82 -11.50 -15.35 -1.47
CA VAL A 82 -11.13 -16.30 -2.53
C VAL A 82 -12.29 -17.26 -2.85
N GLU A 83 -13.02 -17.70 -1.82
CA GLU A 83 -14.18 -18.57 -1.97
C GLU A 83 -15.32 -17.88 -2.75
N VAL A 84 -15.65 -16.62 -2.42
CA VAL A 84 -16.64 -15.84 -3.16
C VAL A 84 -16.21 -15.63 -4.62
N MET A 85 -14.93 -15.36 -4.87
CA MET A 85 -14.38 -15.21 -6.22
C MET A 85 -14.49 -16.51 -7.03
N SER A 86 -14.13 -17.65 -6.45
CA SER A 86 -14.25 -18.97 -7.08
C SER A 86 -15.70 -19.32 -7.41
N LYS A 87 -16.63 -18.91 -6.55
CA LYS A 87 -18.05 -19.14 -6.80
C LYS A 87 -18.59 -18.28 -7.95
N LEU A 88 -18.14 -17.03 -8.06
CA LEU A 88 -18.46 -16.17 -9.21
C LEU A 88 -17.92 -16.73 -10.52
N GLU A 89 -16.71 -17.28 -10.54
CA GLU A 89 -16.14 -17.98 -11.70
C GLU A 89 -17.02 -19.17 -12.11
N LYS A 90 -17.39 -20.02 -11.14
CA LYS A 90 -18.29 -21.15 -11.38
C LYS A 90 -19.63 -20.72 -11.97
N TYR A 91 -20.21 -19.61 -11.53
CA TYR A 91 -21.47 -19.12 -12.09
C TYR A 91 -21.34 -18.68 -13.55
N ILE A 92 -20.20 -18.11 -13.94
CA ILE A 92 -19.92 -17.75 -15.33
C ILE A 92 -19.75 -19.00 -16.19
N ASP A 93 -19.04 -20.01 -15.68
CA ASP A 93 -18.85 -21.28 -16.38
C ASP A 93 -20.17 -22.06 -16.56
N GLU A 94 -21.05 -21.99 -15.57
CA GLU A 94 -22.41 -22.55 -15.65
C GLU A 94 -23.26 -21.79 -16.67
N GLN A 95 -23.23 -20.46 -16.63
CA GLN A 95 -24.06 -19.58 -17.45
C GLN A 95 -23.43 -18.19 -17.64
N ALA A 96 -22.86 -17.93 -18.82
CA ALA A 96 -22.17 -16.68 -19.12
C ALA A 96 -23.09 -15.43 -19.21
N ASP A 97 -24.38 -15.61 -19.48
CA ASP A 97 -25.38 -14.53 -19.53
C ASP A 97 -26.05 -14.24 -18.17
N MET A 98 -25.57 -14.87 -17.09
CA MET A 98 -26.11 -14.66 -15.75
C MET A 98 -25.93 -13.21 -15.30
N THR A 99 -27.04 -12.57 -14.91
CA THR A 99 -26.99 -11.18 -14.45
C THR A 99 -26.31 -11.08 -13.08
N MET A 100 -25.64 -9.95 -12.83
CA MET A 100 -24.99 -9.69 -11.53
C MET A 100 -25.99 -9.66 -10.36
N ALA A 101 -27.27 -9.34 -10.62
CA ALA A 101 -28.33 -9.40 -9.61
C ALA A 101 -28.60 -10.85 -9.18
N VAL A 102 -28.69 -11.77 -10.14
CA VAL A 102 -28.82 -13.20 -9.85
C VAL A 102 -27.57 -13.72 -9.15
N MET A 103 -26.37 -13.32 -9.58
CA MET A 103 -25.13 -13.72 -8.89
C MET A 103 -25.11 -13.26 -7.43
N LYS A 104 -25.60 -12.04 -7.13
CA LYS A 104 -25.74 -11.55 -5.76
C LYS A 104 -26.65 -12.46 -4.92
N ASP A 105 -27.83 -12.78 -5.42
CA ASP A 105 -28.81 -13.58 -4.69
C ASP A 105 -28.30 -15.02 -4.47
N ARG A 106 -27.58 -15.57 -5.45
CA ARG A 106 -26.92 -16.88 -5.33
C ARG A 106 -25.77 -16.85 -4.32
N LEU A 107 -24.94 -15.82 -4.29
CA LEU A 107 -23.89 -15.67 -3.27
C LEU A 107 -24.47 -15.56 -1.85
N LEU A 108 -25.59 -14.85 -1.71
CA LEU A 108 -26.31 -14.78 -0.44
C LEU A 108 -26.85 -16.15 -0.03
N SER A 109 -27.37 -16.93 -0.98
CA SER A 109 -27.92 -18.26 -0.71
C SER A 109 -26.84 -19.31 -0.42
N ASP A 110 -25.76 -19.32 -1.22
CA ASP A 110 -24.74 -20.36 -1.18
C ASP A 110 -23.70 -20.13 -0.07
N LEU A 111 -23.37 -18.87 0.21
CA LEU A 111 -22.28 -18.50 1.13
C LEU A 111 -22.71 -17.56 2.26
N SER A 112 -23.99 -17.15 2.33
CA SER A 112 -24.48 -16.13 3.27
C SER A 112 -23.78 -14.77 3.17
N VAL A 113 -23.19 -14.47 2.01
CA VAL A 113 -22.46 -13.20 1.78
C VAL A 113 -23.30 -12.24 0.95
N ASP A 114 -23.76 -11.15 1.58
CA ASP A 114 -24.37 -10.03 0.87
C ASP A 114 -23.30 -9.09 0.30
N VAL A 115 -23.22 -9.05 -1.04
CA VAL A 115 -22.31 -8.19 -1.79
C VAL A 115 -23.07 -7.18 -2.64
N SER A 116 -22.43 -6.05 -2.92
CA SER A 116 -23.00 -5.07 -3.85
C SER A 116 -22.78 -5.49 -5.30
N ILE A 117 -23.68 -5.08 -6.19
CA ILE A 117 -23.52 -5.30 -7.64
C ILE A 117 -22.21 -4.69 -8.17
N THR A 118 -21.79 -3.54 -7.64
CA THR A 118 -20.53 -2.90 -8.04
C THR A 118 -19.30 -3.71 -7.59
N SER A 119 -19.37 -4.41 -6.45
CA SER A 119 -18.32 -5.35 -6.02
C SER A 119 -18.22 -6.55 -6.95
N ILE A 120 -19.35 -7.13 -7.35
CA ILE A 120 -19.40 -8.21 -8.34
C ILE A 120 -18.82 -7.69 -9.66
N HIS A 121 -19.31 -6.56 -10.19
CA HIS A 121 -18.79 -5.95 -11.41
C HIS A 121 -17.26 -5.78 -11.39
N ARG A 122 -16.72 -5.23 -10.29
CA ARG A 122 -15.26 -5.05 -10.13
C ARG A 122 -14.51 -6.38 -10.10
N ALA A 123 -15.07 -7.39 -9.43
CA ALA A 123 -14.50 -8.73 -9.38
C ALA A 123 -14.48 -9.37 -10.77
N LEU A 124 -15.61 -9.36 -11.48
CA LEU A 124 -15.72 -9.86 -12.84
C LEU A 124 -14.76 -9.14 -13.78
N HIS A 125 -14.69 -7.81 -13.70
CA HIS A 125 -13.75 -7.02 -14.50
C HIS A 125 -12.29 -7.35 -14.17
N GLY A 126 -11.97 -7.66 -12.91
CA GLY A 126 -10.63 -8.07 -12.49
C GLY A 126 -10.26 -9.48 -12.92
N MET A 127 -11.24 -10.37 -13.05
CA MET A 127 -11.06 -11.71 -13.64
C MET A 127 -10.96 -11.62 -15.17
N LEU A 128 -11.69 -10.68 -15.77
CA LEU A 128 -11.73 -10.42 -17.21
C LEU A 128 -10.54 -9.55 -17.68
N TYR A 129 -9.31 -9.99 -17.47
CA TYR A 129 -8.20 -9.44 -18.26
C TYR A 129 -8.16 -10.13 -19.64
N THR A 130 -8.76 -9.46 -20.62
CA THR A 130 -8.47 -9.57 -22.08
C THR A 130 -9.09 -10.71 -22.90
N ALA A 131 -10.41 -10.84 -22.93
CA ALA A 131 -11.07 -11.32 -24.17
C ALA A 131 -11.22 -10.12 -25.12
N LYS A 132 -10.18 -9.77 -25.90
CA LYS A 132 -10.36 -8.88 -27.05
C LYS A 132 -11.34 -9.54 -28.01
N GLY A 133 -12.60 -9.09 -27.99
CA GLY A 133 -13.65 -9.35 -28.97
C GLY A 133 -13.66 -10.74 -29.59
N LEU A 134 -14.24 -11.73 -28.90
CA LEU A 134 -14.66 -12.96 -29.58
C LEU A 134 -15.91 -12.61 -30.40
N ARG A 135 -15.76 -12.58 -31.72
CA ARG A 135 -16.89 -12.65 -32.65
C ARG A 135 -17.56 -14.01 -32.43
N ILE A 136 -18.73 -14.01 -31.83
CA ILE A 136 -19.58 -15.19 -31.80
C ILE A 136 -20.29 -15.25 -33.16
N GLU A 137 -19.76 -16.06 -34.08
CA GLU A 137 -20.51 -16.40 -35.29
C GLU A 137 -21.60 -17.41 -34.95
N LYS A 138 -22.79 -17.18 -35.50
CA LYS A 138 -23.95 -18.06 -35.32
C LYS A 138 -23.67 -19.37 -36.07
N ALA A 139 -23.71 -20.50 -35.35
CA ALA A 139 -23.63 -21.82 -35.96
C ALA A 139 -24.82 -22.04 -36.94
N PRO A 140 -24.60 -22.78 -38.05
CA PRO A 140 -25.61 -22.99 -39.10
C PRO A 140 -26.85 -23.75 -38.61
#